data_AF-A0A852VFV1-F1
#
_entry.id   AF-A0A852VFV1-F1
#
_cell.length_a   1.000
_cell.length_b   1.000
_cell.length_c   1.000
_cell.angle_alpha   90.00
_cell.angle_beta   90.00
_cell.angle_gamma   90.00
#
_symmetry.space_group_name_H-M   'P 1'
#
loop_
_entity.id
_entity.type
_entity.pdbx_description
1 polymer ?
#
loop_
_entity_poly.entity_id
_entity_poly.type
_entity_poly.pdbx_seq_one_letter_code
_entity_poly.pdbx_strand_id
1 'polypeptide(L)'
;MATQAKVLASRQRRRKGNLYDANCPSRVVLDHITSRWGSLVLLTLLDGTQRFSELVRGIGGVSEKMLAQSLKALEADGLVLRTVYPTIPPKVEYSLTSLGTEVADHIKTLTNWVEDNVSEIKRHRTKHSSLLAAPISVPPSTSPMRR
;
A
#
# COMPACT_ATOMS: atom_id res chain seq x y z
N MET A 1 0.80 35.91 35.35
CA MET A 1 -0.09 35.41 34.28
C MET A 1 0.51 35.60 32.87
N ALA A 2 1.78 35.23 32.64
CA ALA A 2 2.41 35.32 31.31
C ALA A 2 3.38 34.16 31.02
N THR A 3 3.23 33.03 31.73
CA THR A 3 4.22 31.93 31.71
C THR A 3 3.65 30.62 31.15
N GLN A 4 2.34 30.52 30.88
CA GLN A 4 1.74 29.29 30.33
C GLN A 4 1.56 29.30 28.80
N ALA A 5 1.47 30.48 28.16
CA ALA A 5 1.24 30.57 26.71
C ALA A 5 2.46 30.17 25.83
N LYS A 6 3.67 30.13 26.39
CA LYS A 6 4.89 29.73 25.65
C LYS A 6 5.23 28.24 25.74
N VAL A 7 4.61 27.49 26.66
CA VAL A 7 4.93 26.06 26.88
C VAL A 7 4.17 25.12 25.92
N LEU A 8 3.08 25.58 25.29
CA LEU A 8 2.28 24.78 24.35
C LEU A 8 2.65 25.01 22.87
N ALA A 9 3.24 26.16 22.54
CA ALA A 9 3.70 26.46 21.18
C ALA A 9 5.00 25.72 20.78
N SER A 10 5.58 24.94 21.71
CA SER A 10 6.90 24.31 21.60
C SER A 10 6.88 22.78 21.47
N ARG A 11 5.73 22.12 21.30
CA ARG A 11 5.67 20.66 21.06
C ARG A 11 5.37 20.34 19.59
N GLN A 12 6.45 20.03 18.87
CA GLN A 12 6.48 19.53 17.49
C GLN A 12 5.87 20.43 16.41
N ARG A 13 6.73 21.27 15.81
CA ARG A 13 6.72 21.35 14.35
C ARG A 13 6.87 19.90 13.85
N ARG A 14 5.79 19.26 13.38
CA ARG A 14 5.89 17.95 12.72
C ARG A 14 6.93 18.11 11.61
N ARG A 15 8.15 17.58 11.83
CA ARG A 15 9.14 17.47 10.76
C ARG A 15 8.49 16.60 9.69
N LYS A 16 8.16 17.21 8.55
CA LYS A 16 7.63 16.50 7.39
C LYS A 16 8.62 15.39 7.04
N GLY A 17 8.14 14.16 6.84
CA GLY A 17 8.96 13.07 6.34
C GLY A 17 9.50 13.38 4.96
N ASN A 18 10.66 12.80 4.61
CA ASN A 18 11.26 12.93 3.28
C ASN A 18 11.38 11.54 2.65
N LEU A 19 10.47 11.21 1.73
CA LEU A 19 10.49 9.93 1.02
C LEU A 19 11.74 9.76 0.12
N TYR A 20 12.41 10.85 -0.26
CA TYR A 20 13.63 10.78 -1.07
C TYR A 20 14.89 10.45 -0.25
N ASP A 21 14.83 10.55 1.07
CA ASP A 21 15.92 10.10 1.95
C ASP A 21 15.79 8.59 2.22
N ALA A 22 16.88 7.87 1.96
CA ALA A 22 16.94 6.41 2.10
C ALA A 22 16.69 5.90 3.51
N ASN A 23 17.03 6.69 4.53
CA ASN A 23 16.92 6.30 5.92
C ASN A 23 15.69 6.92 6.60
N CYS A 24 14.80 7.58 5.84
CA CYS A 24 13.63 8.21 6.43
C CYS A 24 12.54 7.15 6.76
N PRO A 25 12.04 7.11 8.01
CA PRO A 25 11.00 6.17 8.42
C PRO A 25 9.71 6.24 7.58
N SER A 26 9.46 7.37 6.91
CA SER A 26 8.31 7.53 6.01
C SER A 26 8.28 6.51 4.86
N ARG A 27 9.44 5.96 4.45
CA ARG A 27 9.48 4.87 3.45
C ARG A 27 8.88 3.57 3.98
N VAL A 28 9.17 3.22 5.23
CA VAL A 28 8.64 2.00 5.85
C VAL A 28 7.11 2.06 5.91
N VAL A 29 6.56 3.20 6.32
CA VAL A 29 5.11 3.42 6.35
C VAL A 29 4.52 3.36 4.94
N LEU A 30 5.18 3.99 3.96
CA LEU A 30 4.76 3.91 2.55
C LEU A 30 4.74 2.46 2.04
N ASP A 31 5.78 1.69 2.35
CA ASP A 31 5.88 0.28 1.96
C ASP A 31 4.73 -0.54 2.57
N HIS A 32 4.38 -0.31 3.84
CA HIS A 32 3.26 -1.00 4.47
C HIS A 32 1.92 -0.70 3.79
N ILE A 33 1.59 0.58 3.58
CA ILE A 33 0.28 0.99 3.03
C ILE A 33 0.13 0.72 1.52
N THR A 34 1.24 0.69 0.78
CA THR A 34 1.24 0.40 -0.67
C THR A 34 1.57 -1.05 -1.00
N SER A 35 1.96 -1.86 -0.01
CA SER A 35 2.10 -3.30 -0.19
C SER A 35 0.81 -3.91 -0.71
N ARG A 36 0.91 -4.96 -1.53
CA ARG A 36 -0.25 -5.65 -2.13
C ARG A 36 -1.33 -6.00 -1.10
N TRP A 37 -0.93 -6.47 0.07
CA TRP A 37 -1.87 -6.91 1.10
C TRP A 37 -2.27 -5.77 2.04
N GLY A 38 -1.35 -4.87 2.38
CA GLY A 38 -1.67 -3.72 3.23
C GLY A 38 -2.74 -2.82 2.61
N SER A 39 -2.64 -2.53 1.32
CA SER A 39 -3.65 -1.74 0.61
C SER A 39 -5.01 -2.43 0.60
N LEU A 40 -5.06 -3.74 0.30
CA LEU A 40 -6.31 -4.50 0.29
C LEU A 40 -6.94 -4.63 1.69
N VAL A 41 -6.13 -4.77 2.74
CA VAL A 41 -6.61 -4.74 4.13
C VAL A 41 -7.25 -3.38 4.45
N LEU A 42 -6.58 -2.27 4.13
CA LEU A 42 -7.09 -0.93 4.37
C LEU A 42 -8.43 -0.69 3.65
N LEU A 43 -8.53 -1.10 2.39
CA LEU A 43 -9.77 -0.99 1.60
C LEU A 43 -10.89 -1.86 2.18
N THR A 44 -10.59 -3.09 2.59
CA THR A 44 -11.61 -4.01 3.14
C THR A 44 -12.14 -3.50 4.49
N LEU A 45 -11.27 -2.93 5.33
CA LEU A 45 -11.65 -2.38 6.63
C LEU A 45 -12.32 -1.00 6.53
N LEU A 46 -12.23 -0.35 5.37
CA LEU A 46 -12.96 0.90 5.11
C LEU A 46 -14.47 0.66 5.05
N ASP A 47 -14.91 -0.54 4.65
CA ASP A 47 -16.31 -0.95 4.64
C ASP A 47 -16.84 -1.35 6.03
N GLY A 48 -15.95 -1.44 7.04
CA GLY A 48 -16.31 -1.66 8.43
C GLY A 48 -15.42 -2.67 9.15
N THR A 49 -15.77 -2.93 10.41
CA THR A 49 -15.06 -3.87 11.29
C THR A 49 -15.18 -5.31 10.79
N GLN A 50 -14.06 -6.04 10.72
CA GLN A 50 -14.00 -7.41 10.21
C GLN A 50 -13.22 -8.33 11.16
N ARG A 51 -13.57 -9.62 11.16
CA ARG A 51 -12.75 -10.68 11.76
C ARG A 51 -11.65 -11.13 10.80
N PHE A 52 -10.65 -11.82 11.35
CA PHE A 52 -9.54 -12.35 10.55
C PHE A 52 -10.01 -13.24 9.38
N SER A 53 -10.93 -14.17 9.63
CA SER A 53 -11.46 -15.07 8.60
C SER A 53 -12.25 -14.34 7.52
N GLU A 54 -12.93 -13.26 7.87
CA GLU A 54 -13.66 -12.41 6.92
C GLU A 54 -12.68 -11.66 6.01
N LEU A 55 -11.57 -11.15 6.58
CA LEU A 55 -10.49 -10.54 5.80
C LEU A 55 -9.82 -11.52 4.84
N VAL A 56 -9.50 -12.75 5.26
CA VAL A 56 -8.93 -13.78 4.37
C VAL A 56 -9.84 -14.03 3.17
N ARG A 57 -11.15 -14.18 3.43
CA ARG A 57 -12.15 -14.44 2.39
C ARG A 57 -12.39 -13.23 1.49
N GLY A 58 -12.47 -12.03 2.06
CA GLY A 58 -12.76 -10.80 1.33
C GLY A 58 -11.62 -10.37 0.41
N ILE A 59 -10.38 -10.50 0.86
CA ILE A 59 -9.20 -10.10 0.08
C ILE A 59 -8.90 -11.09 -1.05
N GLY A 60 -9.06 -12.39 -0.80
CA GLY A 60 -8.80 -13.44 -1.79
C GLY A 60 -7.32 -13.62 -2.14
N GLY A 61 -6.84 -14.87 -2.15
CA GLY A 61 -5.48 -15.21 -2.56
C GLY A 61 -4.36 -14.80 -1.58
N VAL A 62 -4.70 -14.17 -0.45
CA VAL A 62 -3.77 -13.92 0.66
C VAL A 62 -3.64 -15.16 1.53
N SER A 63 -2.41 -15.51 1.93
CA SER A 63 -2.22 -16.55 2.95
C SER A 63 -2.41 -15.96 4.34
N GLU A 64 -2.86 -16.79 5.30
CA GLU A 64 -3.04 -16.34 6.69
C GLU A 64 -1.77 -15.71 7.27
N LYS A 65 -0.61 -16.30 6.97
CA LYS A 65 0.70 -15.77 7.39
C LYS A 65 0.93 -14.35 6.87
N MET A 66 0.66 -14.10 5.58
CA MET A 66 0.87 -12.78 4.98
C MET A 66 -0.15 -11.76 5.48
N LEU A 67 -1.41 -12.18 5.69
CA LEU A 67 -2.43 -11.31 6.29
C LEU A 67 -2.05 -10.91 7.71
N ALA A 68 -1.64 -11.86 8.54
CA ALA A 68 -1.20 -11.60 9.91
C ALA A 68 0.01 -10.65 9.95
N GLN A 69 0.98 -10.83 9.05
CA GLN A 69 2.12 -9.93 8.93
C GLN A 69 1.69 -8.50 8.56
N SER A 70 0.76 -8.37 7.61
CA SER A 70 0.26 -7.07 7.15
C SER A 70 -0.52 -6.36 8.25
N LEU A 71 -1.42 -7.07 8.94
CA LEU A 71 -2.18 -6.52 10.08
C LEU A 71 -1.25 -6.08 11.20
N LYS A 72 -0.20 -6.86 11.52
CA LYS A 72 0.78 -6.49 12.55
C LYS A 72 1.53 -5.21 12.20
N ALA A 73 1.91 -5.03 10.94
CA ALA A 73 2.57 -3.81 10.48
C ALA A 73 1.63 -2.59 10.56
N LEU A 74 0.39 -2.72 10.07
CA LEU A 74 -0.61 -1.66 10.10
C LEU A 74 -1.07 -1.31 11.53
N GLU A 75 -1.10 -2.29 12.44
CA GLU A 75 -1.36 -2.08 13.87
C GLU A 75 -0.19 -1.32 14.52
N ALA A 76 1.06 -1.70 14.21
CA ALA A 76 2.24 -1.00 14.71
C ALA A 76 2.33 0.45 14.21
N ASP A 77 1.87 0.72 12.99
CA ASP A 77 1.78 2.08 12.43
C ASP A 77 0.58 2.87 12.99
N GLY A 78 -0.29 2.23 13.78
CA GLY A 78 -1.49 2.86 14.35
C GLY A 78 -2.62 3.09 13.35
N LEU A 79 -2.61 2.39 12.21
CA LEU A 79 -3.64 2.48 11.17
C LEU A 79 -4.79 1.52 11.43
N VAL A 80 -4.51 0.37 12.03
CA VAL A 80 -5.50 -0.66 12.35
C VAL A 80 -5.59 -0.83 13.87
N LEU A 81 -6.82 -0.86 14.39
CA LEU A 81 -7.13 -1.22 15.76
C LEU A 81 -7.54 -2.69 15.82
N ARG A 82 -6.85 -3.46 16.66
CA ARG A 82 -7.19 -4.85 16.99
C ARG A 82 -7.94 -4.90 18.33
N THR A 83 -9.18 -5.39 18.32
CA THR A 83 -10.02 -5.52 19.52
C THR A 83 -10.25 -7.00 19.84
N VAL A 84 -9.95 -7.40 21.07
CA VAL A 84 -10.19 -8.76 21.57
C VAL A 84 -11.39 -8.74 22.52
N TYR A 85 -12.41 -9.54 22.22
CA TYR A 85 -13.57 -9.69 23.07
C TYR A 85 -13.47 -10.99 23.88
N PRO A 86 -13.64 -10.93 25.21
CA PRO A 86 -13.60 -12.09 26.09
C PRO A 86 -14.93 -12.88 25.99
N THR A 87 -15.20 -13.45 24.83
CA THR A 87 -16.32 -14.35 24.57
C THR A 87 -15.86 -15.80 24.56
N ILE A 88 -16.81 -16.75 24.58
CA ILE A 88 -16.53 -18.18 24.34
C ILE A 88 -17.21 -18.58 23.03
N PRO A 89 -16.46 -18.88 21.95
CA PRO A 89 -15.00 -18.75 21.81
C PRO A 89 -14.54 -17.27 21.73
N PRO A 90 -13.25 -16.95 22.00
CA PRO A 90 -12.73 -15.59 21.92
C PRO A 90 -12.89 -15.01 20.51
N LYS A 91 -13.39 -13.77 20.43
CA LYS A 91 -13.58 -13.06 19.16
C LYS A 91 -12.51 -11.98 19.02
N VAL A 92 -11.89 -11.90 17.84
CA VAL A 92 -10.94 -10.84 17.49
C VAL A 92 -11.48 -10.09 16.28
N GLU A 93 -11.52 -8.77 16.39
CA GLU A 93 -11.95 -7.87 15.33
C GLU A 93 -10.86 -6.86 15.00
N TYR A 94 -10.90 -6.39 13.75
CA TYR A 94 -10.01 -5.37 13.21
C TYR A 94 -10.86 -4.25 12.64
N SER A 95 -10.45 -3.02 12.89
CA SER A 95 -11.10 -1.80 12.38
C SER A 95 -10.04 -0.75 12.05
N LEU A 96 -10.37 0.24 11.22
CA LEU A 96 -9.48 1.37 10.99
C LEU A 96 -9.50 2.33 12.19
N THR A 97 -8.34 2.90 12.52
CA THR A 97 -8.29 4.10 13.34
C THR A 97 -8.65 5.33 12.50
N SER A 98 -8.80 6.51 13.12
CA SER A 98 -9.01 7.75 12.35
C SER A 98 -7.89 8.02 11.34
N LEU A 99 -6.64 7.70 11.69
CA LEU A 99 -5.49 7.81 10.78
C LEU A 99 -5.55 6.74 9.68
N GLY A 100 -5.99 5.53 10.03
CA GLY A 100 -6.24 4.44 9.09
C GLY A 100 -7.29 4.78 8.04
N THR A 101 -8.40 5.42 8.45
CA THR A 101 -9.46 5.86 7.55
C THR A 101 -8.94 6.92 6.56
N GLU A 102 -8.20 7.92 7.04
CA GLU A 102 -7.61 8.96 6.19
C GLU A 102 -6.72 8.37 5.09
N VAL A 103 -5.82 7.44 5.44
CA VAL A 103 -4.96 6.81 4.44
C VAL A 103 -5.72 5.84 3.53
N ALA A 104 -6.72 5.12 4.05
CA ALA A 104 -7.54 4.21 3.25
C ALA A 104 -8.32 4.97 2.16
N ASP A 105 -8.79 6.18 2.42
CA ASP A 105 -9.44 7.02 1.41
C ASP A 105 -8.47 7.45 0.28
N HIS A 106 -7.22 7.77 0.62
CA HIS A 106 -6.18 8.04 -0.38
C HIS A 106 -5.88 6.79 -1.22
N ILE A 107 -5.76 5.63 -0.59
CA ILE A 107 -5.55 4.35 -1.29
C ILE A 107 -6.76 4.02 -2.18
N LYS A 108 -8.00 4.25 -1.71
CA LYS A 108 -9.22 4.06 -2.50
C LYS A 108 -9.23 4.93 -3.75
N THR A 109 -8.85 6.19 -3.61
CA THR A 109 -8.74 7.10 -4.75
C THR A 109 -7.74 6.58 -5.80
N LEU A 110 -6.58 6.10 -5.35
CA LEU A 110 -5.57 5.52 -6.23
C LEU A 110 -6.06 4.22 -6.89
N THR A 111 -6.68 3.33 -6.13
CA THR A 111 -7.20 2.05 -6.63
C THR A 111 -8.30 2.25 -7.66
N ASN A 112 -9.24 3.17 -7.43
CA ASN A 112 -10.28 3.50 -8.40
C ASN A 112 -9.65 3.95 -9.74
N TRP A 113 -8.65 4.82 -9.69
CA TRP A 113 -7.94 5.23 -10.91
C TRP A 113 -7.27 4.05 -11.61
N VAL A 114 -6.65 3.12 -10.86
CA VAL A 114 -6.04 1.92 -11.43
C VAL A 114 -7.10 1.03 -12.10
N GLU A 115 -8.23 0.82 -11.47
CA GLU A 115 -9.35 0.02 -11.99
C GLU A 115 -9.91 0.61 -13.28
N ASP A 116 -10.12 1.92 -13.32
CA ASP A 116 -10.60 2.64 -14.51
C ASP A 116 -9.62 2.54 -15.70
N ASN A 117 -8.32 2.46 -15.41
CA ASN A 117 -7.26 2.53 -16.43
C ASN A 117 -6.59 1.16 -16.72
N VAL A 118 -7.02 0.07 -16.09
CA VAL A 118 -6.36 -1.24 -16.19
C VAL A 118 -6.28 -1.75 -17.64
N SER A 119 -7.32 -1.51 -18.44
CA SER A 119 -7.39 -1.91 -19.84
C SER A 119 -6.37 -1.16 -20.71
N GLU A 120 -6.20 0.14 -20.46
CA GLU A 120 -5.22 0.98 -21.13
C GLU A 120 -3.79 0.51 -20.79
N ILE A 121 -3.51 0.34 -19.50
CA ILE A 121 -2.20 -0.13 -19.02
C ILE A 121 -1.86 -1.51 -19.60
N LYS A 122 -2.84 -2.44 -19.65
CA LYS A 122 -2.67 -3.76 -20.23
C LYS A 122 -2.31 -3.67 -21.72
N ARG A 123 -2.95 -2.78 -22.47
CA ARG A 123 -2.63 -2.55 -23.90
C ARG A 123 -1.18 -2.08 -24.09
N HIS A 124 -0.71 -1.16 -23.24
CA HIS A 124 0.67 -0.67 -23.29
C HIS A 124 1.67 -1.81 -23.00
N ARG A 125 1.38 -2.66 -22.01
CA ARG A 125 2.21 -3.84 -21.70
C ARG A 125 2.30 -4.82 -22.86
N THR A 126 1.16 -5.17 -23.47
CA THR A 126 1.15 -6.09 -24.63
C THR A 126 1.96 -5.51 -25.79
N LYS A 127 1.82 -4.22 -26.09
CA LYS A 127 2.63 -3.54 -27.13
C LYS A 127 4.12 -3.62 -26.80
N HIS A 128 4.53 -3.28 -25.58
CA HIS A 128 5.94 -3.34 -25.17
C HIS A 128 6.52 -4.76 -25.28
N SER A 129 5.79 -5.78 -24.80
CA SER A 129 6.20 -7.18 -24.93
C SER A 129 6.34 -7.62 -26.39
N SER A 130 5.43 -7.18 -27.27
CA SER A 130 5.52 -7.49 -28.71
C SER A 130 6.71 -6.83 -29.41
N LEU A 131 7.12 -5.63 -28.96
CA LEU A 131 8.31 -4.94 -29.49
C LEU A 131 9.62 -5.62 -29.08
N LEU A 132 9.67 -6.20 -27.88
CA LEU A 132 10.84 -7.00 -27.42
C LEU A 132 10.90 -8.39 -28.06
N ALA A 133 9.75 -8.94 -28.46
CA ALA A 133 9.66 -10.24 -29.13
C ALA A 133 9.89 -10.17 -30.66
N ALA A 134 9.89 -8.97 -31.24
CA ALA A 134 10.26 -8.79 -32.63
C ALA A 134 11.75 -9.10 -32.82
N PRO A 135 12.15 -9.98 -33.77
CA PRO A 135 13.56 -10.22 -34.02
C PRO A 135 14.20 -8.90 -34.42
N ILE A 136 15.30 -8.54 -33.75
CA ILE A 136 16.17 -7.44 -34.18
C ILE A 136 16.65 -7.83 -35.57
N SER A 137 16.01 -7.31 -36.62
CA SER A 137 16.53 -7.43 -37.98
C SER A 137 17.77 -6.57 -38.04
N VAL A 138 18.93 -7.17 -37.77
CA VAL A 138 20.23 -6.56 -38.05
C VAL A 138 20.28 -6.37 -39.57
N PRO A 139 20.32 -5.14 -40.10
CA PRO A 139 20.48 -4.95 -41.53
C PRO A 139 21.80 -5.60 -41.96
N PRO A 140 21.86 -6.28 -43.12
CA PRO A 140 23.09 -6.92 -43.56
C PRO A 140 24.19 -5.84 -43.69
N SER A 141 25.29 -6.06 -42.98
CA SER A 141 26.52 -5.29 -43.14
C SER A 141 26.98 -5.45 -44.59
N THR A 142 26.77 -4.44 -45.42
CA THR A 142 27.38 -4.37 -46.74
C THR A 142 28.86 -4.03 -46.56
N SER A 143 29.68 -5.06 -46.31
CA SER A 143 31.13 -4.97 -46.48
C SER A 143 31.44 -4.82 -47.96
N PRO A 144 32.07 -3.71 -48.40
CA PRO A 144 32.46 -3.55 -49.79
C PRO A 144 33.63 -4.49 -50.10
N MET A 145 33.41 -5.36 -51.09
CA MET A 145 34.39 -6.27 -51.67
C MET A 145 35.57 -5.45 -52.24
N ARG A 146 36.72 -5.51 -51.56
CA ARG A 146 37.97 -4.88 -52.02
C ARG A 146 38.54 -5.72 -53.16
N ARG A 147 38.75 -5.09 -54.31
CA ARG A 147 39.36 -5.66 -55.52
C ARG A 147 40.81 -6.08 -55.29
#